data_AF-A0A9P4TFW2-F1
#
_entry.id   AF-A0A9P4TFW2-F1
#
_cell.length_a   1.000
_cell.length_b   1.000
_cell.length_c   1.000
_cell.angle_alpha   90.00
_cell.angle_beta   90.00
_cell.angle_gamma   90.00
#
_symmetry.space_group_name_H-M   'P 1'
#
loop_
_entity.id
_entity.type
_entity.pdbx_description
1 polymer ?
#
loop_
_entity_poly.entity_id
_entity_poly.type
_entity_poly.pdbx_seq_one_letter_code
_entity_poly.pdbx_strand_id
1 'polypeptide(L)'
;MSGLEVAGVVLGALPLIISALEHYTQGVNTAKRYWRYKSELRALKLQIDTERSIFMNTLEQLLTGIVRVEHIADCIDNPGGDCWRDVEIEKRLKVRLGSVHENYIDNVRGMASSLSQIMNKLALDPCGKVRQFNFISYQSRISCSPYLPHLASSDETLGKM
;
A
#
# COMPACT_ATOMS: atom_id res chain seq x y z
N MET A 1 7.81 -10.25 -16.21
CA MET A 1 8.60 -9.83 -15.04
C MET A 1 9.40 -11.04 -14.61
N SER A 2 10.72 -10.92 -14.50
CA SER A 2 11.54 -11.93 -13.83
C SER A 2 11.04 -12.11 -12.38
N GLY A 3 11.42 -13.20 -11.71
CA GLY A 3 10.99 -13.39 -10.31
C GLY A 3 11.53 -12.26 -9.42
N LEU A 4 12.77 -11.86 -9.66
CA LEU A 4 13.48 -10.84 -8.89
C LEU A 4 12.94 -9.42 -9.13
N GLU A 5 12.55 -9.08 -10.36
CA GLU A 5 11.99 -7.76 -10.70
C GLU A 5 10.76 -7.40 -9.87
N VAL A 6 9.96 -8.40 -9.49
CA VAL A 6 8.74 -8.20 -8.68
C VAL A 6 9.09 -7.67 -7.30
N ALA A 7 10.26 -8.01 -6.74
CA ALA A 7 10.69 -7.49 -5.44
C ALA A 7 10.89 -5.97 -5.48
N GLY A 8 11.50 -5.45 -6.55
CA GLY A 8 11.61 -4.02 -6.79
C GLY A 8 10.25 -3.32 -6.89
N VAL A 9 9.28 -3.95 -7.58
CA VAL A 9 7.91 -3.42 -7.66
C VAL A 9 7.25 -3.30 -6.28
N VAL A 10 7.38 -4.34 -5.44
CA VAL A 10 6.86 -4.33 -4.07
C VAL A 10 7.51 -3.23 -3.24
N LEU A 11 8.85 -3.12 -3.30
CA LEU A 11 9.61 -2.07 -2.61
C LEU A 11 9.16 -0.67 -3.02
N GLY A 12 8.88 -0.45 -4.31
CA GLY A 12 8.40 0.84 -4.81
C GLY A 12 6.95 1.14 -4.43
N ALA A 13 6.07 0.14 -4.38
CA ALA A 13 4.64 0.34 -4.10
C ALA A 13 4.34 0.68 -2.63
N LEU A 14 5.06 0.07 -1.69
CA LEU A 14 4.89 0.26 -0.25
C LEU A 14 4.95 1.74 0.20
N PRO A 15 6.02 2.52 -0.08
CA PRO A 15 6.09 3.93 0.33
C PRO A 15 5.01 4.80 -0.32
N LEU A 16 4.56 4.50 -1.53
CA LEU A 16 3.48 5.23 -2.18
C LEU A 16 2.14 5.03 -1.46
N ILE A 17 1.84 3.79 -1.05
CA ILE A 17 0.65 3.47 -0.27
C ILE A 17 0.70 4.15 1.10
N ILE A 18 1.86 4.13 1.77
CA ILE A 18 2.04 4.80 3.07
C ILE A 18 1.77 6.30 2.94
N SER A 19 2.39 6.96 1.96
CA SER A 19 2.19 8.39 1.69
C SER A 19 0.72 8.71 1.36
N ALA A 20 0.06 7.88 0.56
CA ALA A 20 -1.36 8.04 0.26
C ALA A 20 -2.22 7.98 1.53
N LEU A 21 -2.03 6.96 2.37
CA LEU A 21 -2.78 6.80 3.62
C LEU A 21 -2.56 7.99 4.55
N GLU A 22 -1.34 8.54 4.63
CA GLU A 22 -1.06 9.76 5.39
C GLU A 22 -1.89 10.94 4.89
N HIS A 23 -1.92 11.18 3.57
CA HIS A 23 -2.74 12.23 2.97
C HIS A 23 -4.25 12.03 3.22
N TYR A 24 -4.75 10.79 3.12
CA TYR A 24 -6.14 10.48 3.45
C TYR A 24 -6.47 10.79 4.91
N THR A 25 -5.58 10.48 5.85
CA THR A 25 -5.84 10.78 7.28
C THR A 25 -5.84 12.27 7.60
N GLN A 26 -5.06 13.08 6.88
CA GLN A 26 -5.00 14.53 7.05
C GLN A 26 -6.27 15.22 6.51
N GLY A 27 -6.80 14.76 5.36
CA GLY A 27 -8.02 15.31 4.75
C GLY A 27 -9.31 15.07 5.53
N VAL A 28 -9.33 14.06 6.41
CA VAL A 28 -10.52 13.64 7.19
C VAL A 28 -10.65 14.37 8.55
N ASN A 29 -9.71 15.27 8.87
CA ASN A 29 -9.61 15.90 10.19
C ASN A 29 -10.83 16.75 10.62
N THR A 30 -11.74 17.09 9.72
CA THR A 30 -12.78 18.11 9.98
C THR A 30 -14.08 17.56 10.60
N ALA A 31 -14.29 16.24 10.68
CA ALA A 31 -15.57 15.70 11.15
C ALA A 31 -15.43 14.56 12.17
N LYS A 32 -15.91 14.79 13.40
CA LYS A 32 -16.01 13.80 14.50
C LYS A 32 -16.63 12.47 14.07
N ARG A 33 -17.51 12.47 13.06
CA ARG A 33 -18.18 11.28 12.50
C ARG A 33 -17.23 10.29 11.83
N TYR A 34 -16.01 10.70 11.46
CA TYR A 34 -15.02 9.85 10.77
C TYR A 34 -13.92 9.30 11.67
N TRP A 35 -14.05 9.41 13.00
CA TRP A 35 -12.99 8.98 13.91
C TRP A 35 -12.67 7.47 13.79
N ARG A 36 -13.68 6.62 13.62
CA ARG A 36 -13.49 5.18 13.33
C ARG A 36 -12.76 4.97 12.00
N TYR A 37 -13.12 5.69 10.95
CA TYR A 37 -12.42 5.63 9.67
C TYR A 37 -10.94 6.04 9.80
N LYS A 38 -10.65 7.07 10.61
CA LYS A 38 -9.27 7.49 10.91
C LYS A 38 -8.49 6.47 11.74
N SER A 39 -9.13 5.70 12.63
CA SER A 39 -8.44 4.60 13.33
C SER A 39 -8.12 3.45 12.39
N GLU A 40 -9.07 3.05 11.53
CA GLU A 40 -8.83 2.00 10.53
C GLU A 40 -7.70 2.37 9.56
N LEU A 41 -7.67 3.61 9.04
CA LEU A 41 -6.59 4.06 8.15
C LEU A 41 -5.22 4.08 8.84
N ARG A 42 -5.16 4.46 10.12
CA ARG A 42 -3.92 4.40 10.90
C ARG A 42 -3.45 2.96 11.15
N ALA A 43 -4.38 2.06 11.44
CA ALA A 43 -4.08 0.64 11.59
C ALA A 43 -3.56 0.04 10.28
N LEU A 44 -4.19 0.36 9.14
CA LEU A 44 -3.73 -0.06 7.83
C LEU A 44 -2.34 0.50 7.50
N LYS A 45 -2.08 1.79 7.76
CA LYS A 45 -0.75 2.38 7.58
C LYS A 45 0.29 1.62 8.38
N LEU A 46 0.02 1.34 9.66
CA LEU A 46 0.94 0.60 10.53
C LEU A 46 1.21 -0.81 10.00
N GLN A 47 0.19 -1.50 9.48
CA GLN A 47 0.36 -2.82 8.86
C GLN A 47 1.27 -2.75 7.63
N ILE A 48 1.07 -1.77 6.74
CA ILE A 48 1.89 -1.60 5.54
C ILE A 48 3.33 -1.18 5.90
N ASP A 49 3.51 -0.30 6.89
CA ASP A 49 4.84 0.06 7.42
C ASP A 49 5.56 -1.18 7.97
N THR A 50 4.86 -2.02 8.73
CA THR A 50 5.42 -3.26 9.29
C THR A 50 5.81 -4.23 8.18
N GLU A 51 4.93 -4.44 7.20
CA GLU A 51 5.20 -5.31 6.05
C GLU A 51 6.41 -4.82 5.25
N ARG A 52 6.54 -3.49 5.08
CA ARG A 52 7.71 -2.88 4.45
C ARG A 52 9.00 -3.20 5.20
N SER A 53 9.02 -3.04 6.52
CA SER A 53 10.20 -3.36 7.33
C SER A 53 10.56 -4.85 7.26
N ILE A 54 9.58 -5.74 7.34
CA ILE A 54 9.80 -7.19 7.22
C ILE A 54 10.38 -7.51 5.84
N PHE A 55 9.81 -6.95 4.78
CA PHE A 55 10.24 -7.21 3.42
C PHE A 55 11.66 -6.69 3.15
N MET A 56 11.99 -5.48 3.59
CA MET A 56 13.34 -4.91 3.48
C MET A 56 14.37 -5.78 4.21
N ASN A 57 14.11 -6.14 5.48
CA ASN A 57 15.01 -7.01 6.26
C ASN A 57 15.20 -8.37 5.59
N THR A 58 14.13 -8.94 5.01
CA THR A 58 14.19 -10.22 4.29
C THR A 58 15.09 -10.09 3.06
N LEU A 59 14.94 -9.02 2.28
CA LEU A 59 15.79 -8.78 1.11
C LEU A 59 17.25 -8.55 1.48
N GLU A 60 17.54 -7.78 2.54
CA GLU A 60 18.91 -7.60 3.04
C GLU A 60 19.57 -8.94 3.37
N GLN A 61 18.86 -9.81 4.10
CA GLN A 61 19.34 -11.13 4.46
C GLN A 61 19.59 -12.02 3.24
N LEU A 62 18.68 -11.99 2.25
CA LEU A 62 18.79 -12.79 1.03
C LEU A 62 19.95 -12.31 0.15
N LEU A 63 20.13 -11.00 0.02
CA LEU A 63 21.17 -10.38 -0.80
C LEU A 63 22.56 -10.43 -0.15
N THR A 64 22.65 -10.58 1.18
CA THR A 64 23.93 -10.66 1.90
C THR A 64 24.82 -11.78 1.35
N GLY A 65 25.98 -11.44 0.79
CA GLY A 65 26.90 -12.43 0.21
C GLY A 65 26.59 -12.83 -1.24
N ILE A 66 25.46 -12.34 -1.80
CA ILE A 66 25.20 -12.33 -3.25
C ILE A 66 25.68 -11.00 -3.82
N VAL A 67 25.26 -9.90 -3.19
CA VAL A 67 25.65 -8.53 -3.48
C VAL A 67 26.68 -8.10 -2.43
N ARG A 68 27.63 -7.23 -2.81
CA ARG A 68 28.56 -6.64 -1.84
C ARG A 68 27.77 -5.81 -0.85
N VAL A 69 28.11 -5.89 0.44
CA VAL A 69 27.36 -5.25 1.54
C VAL A 69 27.15 -3.75 1.28
N GLU A 70 28.17 -3.08 0.73
CA GLU A 70 28.12 -1.65 0.37
C GLU A 70 27.06 -1.29 -0.69
N HIS A 71 26.62 -2.26 -1.50
CA HIS A 71 25.64 -2.06 -2.58
C HIS A 71 24.24 -2.63 -2.26
N ILE A 72 24.05 -3.29 -1.12
CA ILE A 72 22.73 -3.81 -0.73
C ILE A 72 21.76 -2.65 -0.49
N ALA A 73 22.22 -1.59 0.18
CA ALA A 73 21.44 -0.37 0.39
C ALA A 73 21.02 0.25 -0.95
N ASP A 74 21.96 0.36 -1.91
CA ASP A 74 21.68 0.89 -3.26
C ASP A 74 20.57 0.10 -3.97
N CYS A 75 20.56 -1.23 -3.83
CA CYS A 75 19.50 -2.06 -4.38
C CYS A 75 18.13 -1.72 -3.76
N ILE A 76 18.06 -1.62 -2.43
CA ILE A 76 16.81 -1.41 -1.70
C ILE A 76 16.28 0.01 -1.90
N ASP A 77 17.15 1.00 -1.89
CA ASP A 77 16.80 2.42 -2.07
C ASP A 77 16.46 2.75 -3.54
N ASN A 78 16.92 1.94 -4.50
CA ASN A 78 16.56 2.04 -5.90
C ASN A 78 15.73 0.83 -6.40
N PRO A 79 14.43 0.74 -6.07
CA PRO A 79 13.55 -0.38 -6.44
C PRO A 79 13.39 -0.61 -7.96
N GLY A 80 13.72 0.39 -8.79
CA GLY A 80 13.70 0.28 -10.25
C GLY A 80 15.08 0.05 -10.89
N GLY A 81 16.13 -0.08 -10.07
CA GLY A 81 17.52 -0.18 -10.52
C GLY A 81 17.92 -1.54 -11.09
N ASP A 82 19.12 -1.59 -11.64
CA ASP A 82 19.64 -2.77 -12.34
C ASP A 82 19.80 -4.01 -11.45
N CYS A 83 19.97 -3.81 -10.13
CA CYS A 83 20.07 -4.90 -9.16
C CYS A 83 18.88 -5.88 -9.22
N TRP A 84 17.68 -5.37 -9.51
CA TRP A 84 16.45 -6.18 -9.60
C TRP A 84 16.30 -6.89 -10.95
N ARG A 85 17.14 -6.56 -11.93
CA ARG A 85 17.17 -7.14 -13.28
C ARG A 85 18.44 -7.95 -13.56
N ASP A 86 19.37 -8.00 -12.62
CA ASP A 86 20.64 -8.71 -12.77
C ASP A 86 20.41 -10.23 -12.72
N VAL A 87 20.71 -10.87 -13.86
CA VAL A 87 20.54 -12.32 -14.06
C VAL A 87 21.45 -13.14 -13.13
N GLU A 88 22.65 -12.64 -12.81
CA GLU A 88 23.57 -13.35 -11.92
C GLU A 88 23.09 -13.26 -10.46
N ILE A 89 22.50 -12.13 -10.05
CA ILE A 89 21.86 -11.99 -8.74
C ILE A 89 20.67 -12.97 -8.64
N GLU A 90 19.80 -12.99 -9.65
CA GLU A 90 18.64 -13.91 -9.68
C GLU A 90 19.08 -15.38 -9.62
N LYS A 91 20.12 -15.76 -10.37
CA LYS A 91 20.67 -17.13 -10.36
C LYS A 91 21.22 -17.51 -9.00
N ARG A 92 22.00 -16.64 -8.36
CA ARG A 92 22.56 -16.88 -7.01
C ARG A 92 21.46 -16.94 -5.95
N LEU A 93 20.45 -16.09 -6.07
CA LEU A 93 19.30 -16.10 -5.17
C LEU A 93 18.52 -17.40 -5.29
N LYS A 94 18.33 -17.90 -6.51
CA LYS A 94 17.72 -19.20 -6.78
C LYS A 94 18.50 -20.35 -6.16
N VAL A 95 19.84 -20.33 -6.25
CA VAL A 95 20.68 -21.34 -5.58
C VAL A 95 20.53 -21.26 -4.06
N ARG A 96 20.52 -20.06 -3.49
CA ARG A 96 20.38 -19.86 -2.04
C ARG A 96 19.04 -20.33 -1.49
N LEU A 97 17.95 -19.99 -2.16
CA LEU A 97 16.60 -20.39 -1.76
C LEU A 97 16.33 -21.87 -2.09
N GLY A 98 17.03 -22.44 -3.05
CA GLY A 98 16.91 -23.84 -3.44
C GLY A 98 15.46 -24.22 -3.72
N SER A 99 14.95 -25.22 -2.99
CA SER A 99 13.59 -25.75 -3.19
C SER A 99 12.46 -24.77 -2.88
N VAL A 100 12.70 -23.74 -2.05
CA VAL A 100 11.66 -22.77 -1.67
C VAL A 100 11.65 -21.53 -2.55
N HIS A 101 12.51 -21.46 -3.57
CA HIS A 101 12.60 -20.31 -4.48
C HIS A 101 11.25 -19.94 -5.09
N GLU A 102 10.55 -20.90 -5.70
CA GLU A 102 9.28 -20.62 -6.38
C GLU A 102 8.22 -20.13 -5.39
N ASN A 103 8.10 -20.77 -4.22
CA ASN A 103 7.17 -20.34 -3.17
C ASN A 103 7.46 -18.90 -2.69
N TYR A 104 8.74 -18.55 -2.56
CA TYR A 104 9.14 -17.18 -2.21
C TYR A 104 8.71 -16.20 -3.30
N ILE A 105 9.03 -16.47 -4.56
CA ILE A 105 8.66 -15.59 -5.68
C ILE A 105 7.14 -15.45 -5.79
N ASP A 106 6.39 -16.53 -5.60
CA ASP A 106 4.92 -16.50 -5.62
C ASP A 106 4.35 -15.68 -4.47
N ASN A 107 4.94 -15.73 -3.28
CA ASN A 107 4.59 -14.82 -2.18
C ASN A 107 4.84 -13.35 -2.56
N VAL A 108 6.00 -13.04 -3.15
CA VAL A 108 6.31 -11.66 -3.59
C VAL A 108 5.36 -11.18 -4.70
N ARG A 109 4.96 -12.06 -5.63
CA ARG A 109 3.91 -11.78 -6.62
C ARG A 109 2.54 -11.54 -5.98
N GLY A 110 2.21 -12.32 -4.95
CA GLY A 110 1.01 -12.13 -4.14
C GLY A 110 1.00 -10.77 -3.45
N MET A 111 2.12 -10.36 -2.86
CA MET A 111 2.30 -9.03 -2.27
C MET A 111 2.10 -7.94 -3.32
N ALA A 112 2.77 -8.03 -4.48
CA ALA A 112 2.62 -7.06 -5.56
C ALA A 112 1.15 -6.92 -6.02
N SER A 113 0.44 -8.04 -6.13
CA SER A 113 -0.97 -8.08 -6.50
C SER A 113 -1.85 -7.40 -5.45
N SER A 114 -1.64 -7.68 -4.17
CA SER A 114 -2.36 -7.05 -3.06
C SER A 114 -2.10 -5.54 -2.98
N LEU A 115 -0.85 -5.11 -3.11
CA LEU A 115 -0.47 -3.70 -3.11
C LEU A 115 -1.08 -2.97 -4.32
N SER A 116 -1.09 -3.58 -5.51
CA SER A 116 -1.78 -3.03 -6.68
C SER A 116 -3.28 -2.82 -6.43
N GLN A 117 -3.95 -3.76 -5.78
CA GLN A 117 -5.36 -3.59 -5.40
C GLN A 117 -5.57 -2.45 -4.41
N ILE A 118 -4.67 -2.28 -3.43
CA ILE A 118 -4.70 -1.16 -2.49
C ILE A 118 -4.50 0.16 -3.23
N MET A 119 -3.49 0.27 -4.10
CA MET A 119 -3.25 1.46 -4.92
C MET A 119 -4.47 1.82 -5.76
N ASN A 120 -5.13 0.84 -6.37
CA ASN A 120 -6.35 1.05 -7.14
C ASN A 120 -7.50 1.58 -6.27
N LYS A 121 -7.69 1.03 -5.07
CA LYS A 121 -8.73 1.48 -4.11
C LYS A 121 -8.45 2.88 -3.56
N LEU A 122 -7.17 3.23 -3.36
CA LEU A 122 -6.72 4.57 -2.97
C LEU A 122 -6.67 5.55 -4.16
N ALA A 123 -7.10 5.10 -5.34
CA ALA A 123 -7.03 5.82 -6.60
C ALA A 123 -5.65 6.43 -6.90
N LEU A 124 -4.57 5.72 -6.57
CA LEU A 124 -3.22 6.18 -6.87
C LEU A 124 -2.93 5.99 -8.36
N ASP A 125 -2.34 7.01 -8.97
CA ASP A 125 -1.68 6.87 -10.27
C ASP A 125 -0.35 6.08 -10.12
N PRO A 126 0.28 5.64 -11.22
CA PRO A 126 1.56 4.93 -11.17
C PRO A 126 2.70 5.73 -10.51
N CYS A 127 2.52 7.04 -10.34
CA CYS A 127 3.47 7.96 -9.70
C CYS A 127 3.19 8.14 -8.20
N GLY A 128 2.16 7.48 -7.66
CA GLY A 128 1.74 7.57 -6.26
C GLY A 128 0.97 8.84 -5.91
N LYS A 129 0.48 9.60 -6.89
CA LYS A 129 -0.41 10.73 -6.63
C LYS A 129 -1.84 10.23 -6.52
N VAL A 130 -2.57 10.75 -5.53
CA VAL A 130 -4.01 10.51 -5.40
C VAL A 130 -4.70 11.16 -6.61
N ARG A 131 -5.38 10.35 -7.44
CA ARG A 131 -6.29 10.87 -8.48
C ARG A 131 -7.35 11.68 -7.76
N GLN A 132 -7.35 12.99 -8.00
CA GLN A 132 -8.14 13.99 -7.29
C GLN A 132 -9.59 13.50 -7.08
N PHE A 133 -9.92 13.11 -5.85
CA PHE A 133 -11.28 12.75 -5.47
C PHE A 133 -12.08 14.05 -5.39
N ASN A 134 -12.91 14.33 -6.40
CA ASN A 134 -13.94 15.37 -6.31
C ASN A 134 -14.95 14.96 -5.22
N PHE A 135 -14.73 15.45 -4.00
CA PHE A 135 -15.51 15.18 -2.78
C PHE A 135 -17.01 15.53 -2.94
N ILE A 136 -17.36 16.31 -3.95
CA ILE A 136 -18.71 16.84 -4.21
C ILE A 136 -19.71 15.75 -4.65
N SER A 137 -19.27 14.56 -5.06
CA SER A 137 -20.17 13.50 -5.57
C SER A 137 -20.64 12.46 -4.53
N TYR A 138 -20.10 12.47 -3.30
CA TYR A 138 -20.46 11.49 -2.27
C TYR A 138 -21.75 11.82 -1.52
N GLN A 139 -22.15 13.10 -1.45
CA GLN A 139 -23.43 13.49 -0.83
C GLN A 139 -24.65 12.89 -1.57
N SER A 140 -24.54 12.68 -2.88
CA SER A 140 -25.64 12.15 -3.70
C SER A 140 -25.85 10.63 -3.57
N ARG A 141 -24.89 9.88 -3.02
CA ARG A 141 -25.00 8.40 -2.86
C ARG A 141 -25.36 7.95 -1.45
N ILE A 142 -25.24 8.81 -0.45
CA ILE A 142 -25.61 8.47 0.93
C ILE A 142 -27.14 8.40 1.10
N SER A 143 -27.94 9.03 0.23
CA SER A 143 -29.41 8.98 0.33
C SER A 143 -30.04 7.65 -0.10
N CYS A 144 -29.31 6.74 -0.75
CA CYS A 144 -29.86 5.50 -1.32
C CYS A 144 -29.29 4.21 -0.70
N SER A 145 -28.64 4.25 0.47
CA SER A 145 -28.18 3.03 1.14
C SER A 145 -29.32 2.39 1.95
N PRO A 146 -29.76 1.15 1.64
CA PRO A 146 -30.94 0.51 2.23
C PRO A 146 -30.73 -0.05 3.65
N TYR A 147 -29.61 0.25 4.31
CA TYR A 147 -29.23 -0.28 5.62
C TYR A 147 -29.29 0.74 6.76
N LEU A 148 -30.24 1.68 6.74
CA LEU A 148 -30.54 2.55 7.87
C LEU A 148 -31.99 2.35 8.31
N PRO A 149 -32.26 1.68 9.45
CA PRO A 149 -33.58 1.71 10.05
C PRO A 149 -33.85 3.12 10.57
N HIS A 150 -34.97 3.67 10.10
CA HIS A 150 -35.79 4.69 10.75
C HIS A 150 -35.08 5.90 11.36
N LEU A 151 -34.89 6.93 10.53
CA LEU A 151 -35.13 8.30 10.96
C LEU A 151 -36.21 8.90 10.04
N ALA A 152 -37.42 8.37 10.21
CA ALA A 152 -38.64 9.02 9.77
C ALA A 152 -39.22 9.78 10.96
N SER A 153 -39.44 11.08 10.72
CA SER A 153 -40.40 12.00 11.35
C SER A 153 -40.24 12.40 12.83
N SER A 154 -40.70 13.64 13.07
CA SER A 154 -40.91 14.39 14.33
C SER A 154 -39.67 15.16 14.80
N ASP A 155 -39.63 16.49 14.90
CA ASP A 155 -40.68 17.49 14.85
C ASP A 155 -40.18 18.82 14.26
N GLU A 156 -41.03 19.38 13.42
CA GLU A 156 -41.16 20.79 13.15
C GLU A 156 -41.73 21.45 14.41
N THR A 157 -41.09 22.49 14.96
CA THR A 157 -41.79 23.70 15.46
C THR A 157 -40.82 24.77 16.00
N LEU A 158 -40.91 25.92 15.35
CA LEU A 158 -40.99 27.27 15.94
C LEU A 158 -39.73 27.93 16.52
N GLY A 159 -39.37 29.07 15.91
CA GLY A 159 -38.59 30.10 16.60
C GLY A 159 -37.87 31.11 15.71
N LYS A 160 -38.57 31.76 14.79
CA LYS A 160 -38.12 33.06 14.24
C LYS A 160 -38.22 34.11 15.34
N MET A 161 -37.09 34.71 15.73
CA MET A 161 -36.83 36.14 16.01
C MET A 161 -35.53 36.28 16.79
#